data_AF-A0A495V3Y9-F1
#
_entry.id   AF-A0A495V3Y9-F1
#
_cell.length_a   1.000
_cell.length_b   1.000
_cell.length_c   1.000
_cell.angle_alpha   90.00
_cell.angle_beta   90.00
_cell.angle_gamma   90.00
#
_symmetry.space_group_name_H-M   'P 1'
#
loop_
_entity.id
_entity.type
_entity.pdbx_description
1 polymer ?
#
loop_
_entity_poly.entity_id
_entity_poly.type
_entity_poly.pdbx_seq_one_letter_code
_entity_poly.pdbx_strand_id
1 'polypeptide(L)'
;MRYAVRSGSRIALFERPHHQRVAQVLSALDGPLLRENKCLFGGGTLIALRYGEYRESVDIDFMVSDLAGYRTLRQLLTGPRGIAAIGRRDAIPLKEARELRADQYGIRTALLVGEEPIKFEIVLEGRVELAAPTPSDEVCGIATLTPLDMVTGKLLANSDRWADDATFSRDLIDLAMMSPPLGLLREAVAKAEHAYGGSILQDLENAKKGRSPSPI
;
A
#
# COMPACT_ATOMS: atom_id res chain seq x y z
N MET A 1 -17.50 -13.67 9.74
CA MET A 1 -18.01 -14.99 9.29
C MET A 1 -17.48 -15.21 7.88
N ARG A 2 -16.48 -16.07 7.69
CA ARG A 2 -15.80 -16.26 6.40
C ARG A 2 -16.57 -17.29 5.58
N TYR A 3 -16.99 -16.93 4.36
CA TYR A 3 -17.46 -17.90 3.38
C TYR A 3 -16.24 -18.48 2.66
N ALA A 4 -15.99 -19.78 2.86
CA ALA A 4 -15.08 -20.54 2.04
C ALA A 4 -15.91 -21.25 0.97
N VAL A 5 -15.73 -20.88 -0.30
CA VAL A 5 -16.28 -21.63 -1.43
C VAL A 5 -15.39 -22.86 -1.64
N ARG A 6 -15.98 -24.05 -1.52
CA ARG A 6 -15.28 -25.32 -1.78
C ARG A 6 -15.32 -25.64 -3.26
N SER A 7 -14.15 -25.71 -3.89
CA SER A 7 -13.89 -26.65 -5.01
C SER A 7 -12.46 -27.19 -4.87
N GLY A 8 -12.26 -28.47 -5.20
CA GLY A 8 -11.06 -29.23 -4.89
C GLY A 8 -9.80 -28.74 -5.61
N SER A 9 -9.03 -27.89 -4.95
CA SER A 9 -7.61 -27.57 -5.16
C SER A 9 -7.22 -26.63 -3.99
N ARG A 10 -5.93 -26.39 -3.72
CA ARG A 10 -5.46 -25.57 -2.58
C ARG A 10 -6.35 -24.34 -2.37
N ILE A 11 -6.82 -24.12 -1.13
CA ILE A 11 -7.54 -22.88 -0.78
C ILE A 11 -6.57 -21.73 -1.03
N ALA A 12 -6.76 -21.03 -2.15
CA ALA A 12 -6.01 -19.82 -2.44
C ALA A 12 -6.48 -18.74 -1.45
N LEU A 13 -5.53 -17.99 -0.89
CA LEU A 13 -5.81 -16.91 0.06
C LEU A 13 -6.62 -15.78 -0.61
N PHE A 14 -6.53 -15.64 -1.93
CA PHE A 14 -7.18 -14.64 -2.77
C PHE A 14 -7.74 -15.29 -4.03
N GLU A 15 -8.84 -14.74 -4.55
CA GLU A 15 -9.56 -15.24 -5.72
C GLU A 15 -8.96 -14.73 -7.03
N ARG A 16 -8.49 -13.48 -7.09
CA ARG A 16 -7.98 -12.90 -8.33
C ARG A 16 -6.57 -13.42 -8.65
N PRO A 17 -6.30 -13.83 -9.90
CA PRO A 17 -4.96 -14.30 -10.30
C PRO A 17 -3.85 -13.30 -9.99
N HIS A 18 -4.09 -12.00 -10.20
CA HIS A 18 -3.08 -10.98 -9.91
C HIS A 18 -2.80 -10.84 -8.41
N HIS A 19 -3.84 -10.86 -7.58
CA HIS A 19 -3.67 -10.79 -6.13
C HIS A 19 -3.02 -12.05 -5.55
N GLN A 20 -3.21 -13.21 -6.17
CA GLN A 20 -2.45 -14.42 -5.85
C GLN A 20 -0.96 -14.23 -6.12
N ARG A 21 -0.58 -13.56 -7.22
CA ARG A 21 0.83 -13.22 -7.50
C ARG A 21 1.38 -12.20 -6.50
N VAL A 22 0.61 -11.17 -6.16
CA VAL A 22 0.99 -10.24 -5.09
C VAL A 22 1.23 -10.99 -3.78
N ALA A 23 0.35 -11.91 -3.41
CA ALA A 23 0.52 -12.74 -2.20
C ALA A 23 1.78 -13.62 -2.25
N GLN A 24 2.16 -14.13 -3.42
CA GLN A 24 3.41 -14.87 -3.61
C GLN A 24 4.62 -13.97 -3.34
N VAL A 25 4.63 -12.73 -3.87
CA VAL A 25 5.69 -11.76 -3.58
C VAL A 25 5.74 -11.46 -2.09
N LEU A 26 4.60 -11.10 -1.49
CA LEU A 26 4.53 -10.76 -0.06
C LEU A 26 5.03 -11.91 0.82
N SER A 27 4.62 -13.14 0.52
CA SER A 27 5.04 -14.33 1.27
C SER A 27 6.54 -14.63 1.11
N ALA A 28 7.21 -14.12 0.07
CA ALA A 28 8.64 -14.29 -0.12
C ALA A 28 9.48 -13.22 0.60
N LEU A 29 8.87 -12.13 1.07
CA LEU A 29 9.56 -11.05 1.79
C LEU A 29 9.83 -11.40 3.25
N ASP A 30 10.92 -10.87 3.80
CA ASP A 30 11.31 -10.97 5.20
C ASP A 30 10.50 -9.99 6.06
N GLY A 31 9.34 -10.46 6.53
CA GLY A 31 8.41 -9.69 7.37
C GLY A 31 9.06 -9.12 8.64
N PRO A 32 9.80 -9.91 9.44
CA PRO A 32 10.55 -9.40 10.59
C PRO A 32 11.52 -8.25 10.26
N LEU A 33 12.34 -8.40 9.22
CA LEU A 33 13.28 -7.37 8.78
C LEU A 33 12.55 -6.09 8.34
N LEU A 34 11.45 -6.22 7.59
CA LEU A 34 10.65 -5.07 7.17
C LEU A 34 10.00 -4.36 8.36
N ARG A 35 9.46 -5.12 9.33
CA ARG A 35 8.86 -4.60 10.56
C ARG A 35 9.89 -3.88 11.43
N GLU A 36 11.10 -4.43 11.58
CA GLU A 36 12.21 -3.79 12.32
C GLU A 36 12.57 -2.42 11.72
N ASN A 37 12.51 -2.30 10.40
CA ASN A 37 12.77 -1.05 9.68
C ASN A 37 11.52 -0.17 9.49
N LYS A 38 10.42 -0.46 10.20
CA LYS A 38 9.14 0.27 10.12
C LYS A 38 8.62 0.42 8.68
N CYS A 39 8.87 -0.60 7.85
CA CYS A 39 8.42 -0.69 6.47
C CYS A 39 7.10 -1.44 6.40
N LEU A 40 6.03 -0.72 6.13
CA LEU A 40 4.67 -1.20 6.24
C LEU A 40 4.06 -1.36 4.85
N PHE A 41 3.54 -2.54 4.55
CA PHE A 41 2.76 -2.75 3.32
C PHE A 41 1.53 -1.83 3.34
N GLY A 42 1.20 -1.20 2.22
CA GLY A 42 0.21 -0.14 2.13
C GLY A 42 -0.40 0.01 0.74
N GLY A 43 -0.82 1.24 0.44
CA GLY A 43 -1.39 1.60 -0.85
C GLY A 43 -2.76 0.97 -1.14
N GLY A 44 -3.19 1.10 -2.39
CA GLY A 44 -4.49 0.60 -2.83
C GLY A 44 -4.59 -0.93 -2.80
N THR A 45 -3.47 -1.63 -2.89
CA THR A 45 -3.43 -3.09 -2.93
C THR A 45 -3.65 -3.69 -1.56
N LEU A 46 -3.09 -3.12 -0.49
CA LEU A 46 -3.44 -3.52 0.86
C LEU A 46 -4.96 -3.48 1.10
N ILE A 47 -5.60 -2.37 0.71
CA ILE A 47 -7.04 -2.18 0.92
C ILE A 47 -7.83 -3.18 0.05
N ALA A 48 -7.48 -3.36 -1.22
CA ALA A 48 -8.12 -4.37 -2.06
C ALA A 48 -8.04 -5.78 -1.43
N LEU A 49 -6.87 -6.20 -0.93
CA LEU A 49 -6.69 -7.51 -0.31
C LEU A 49 -7.44 -7.66 1.01
N ARG A 50 -7.53 -6.61 1.84
CA ARG A 50 -8.21 -6.64 3.14
C ARG A 50 -9.74 -6.62 3.02
N TYR A 51 -10.28 -5.94 2.01
CA TYR A 51 -11.70 -5.66 1.88
C TYR A 51 -12.37 -6.47 0.76
N GLY A 52 -11.93 -7.71 0.56
CA GLY A 52 -12.63 -8.69 -0.28
C GLY A 52 -12.42 -8.52 -1.79
N GLU A 53 -11.28 -7.96 -2.21
CA GLU A 53 -10.90 -7.86 -3.62
C GLU A 53 -11.93 -7.12 -4.50
N TYR A 54 -12.63 -6.13 -3.93
CA TYR A 54 -13.70 -5.36 -4.56
C TYR A 54 -13.28 -4.66 -5.87
N ARG A 55 -11.98 -4.40 -6.02
CA ARG A 55 -11.35 -4.01 -7.27
C ARG A 55 -10.02 -4.71 -7.40
N GLU A 56 -9.51 -4.78 -8.62
CA GLU A 56 -8.13 -5.18 -8.84
C GLU A 56 -7.19 -4.00 -8.53
N SER A 57 -6.10 -4.29 -7.82
CA SER A 57 -5.03 -3.34 -7.54
C SER A 57 -3.71 -4.02 -7.88
N VAL A 58 -2.92 -3.37 -8.73
CA VAL A 58 -1.85 -4.08 -9.45
C VAL A 58 -0.45 -3.90 -8.88
N ASP A 59 -0.24 -2.83 -8.11
CA ASP A 59 1.07 -2.45 -7.57
C ASP A 59 1.30 -3.03 -6.16
N ILE A 60 2.54 -3.06 -5.71
CA ILE A 60 2.92 -3.35 -4.32
C ILE A 60 3.61 -2.10 -3.77
N ASP A 61 2.94 -1.45 -2.82
CA ASP A 61 3.45 -0.24 -2.17
C ASP A 61 3.75 -0.53 -0.71
N PHE A 62 4.93 -0.11 -0.26
CA PHE A 62 5.34 -0.05 1.12
C PHE A 62 5.58 1.39 1.53
N MET A 63 5.34 1.70 2.79
CA MET A 63 5.48 3.03 3.35
C MET A 63 6.43 2.98 4.55
N VAL A 64 7.33 3.96 4.63
CA VAL A 64 8.22 4.19 5.76
C VAL A 64 8.17 5.67 6.09
N SER A 65 7.85 6.05 7.32
CA SER A 65 8.00 7.45 7.79
C SER A 65 9.24 7.65 8.68
N ASP A 66 9.96 6.57 8.99
CA ASP A 66 11.18 6.61 9.81
C ASP A 66 12.43 6.71 8.94
N LEU A 67 13.17 7.81 9.09
CA LEU A 67 14.37 8.07 8.27
C LEU A 67 15.49 7.05 8.50
N ALA A 68 15.64 6.51 9.71
CA ALA A 68 16.67 5.52 10.00
C ALA A 68 16.34 4.18 9.31
N GLY A 69 15.09 3.74 9.41
CA GLY A 69 14.57 2.56 8.72
C GLY A 69 14.69 2.69 7.20
N TYR A 70 14.29 3.84 6.63
CA TYR A 70 14.43 4.08 5.19
C TYR A 70 15.90 4.06 4.74
N ARG A 71 16.81 4.68 5.50
CA ARG A 71 18.24 4.67 5.21
C ARG A 71 18.81 3.25 5.19
N THR A 72 18.45 2.42 6.18
CA THR A 72 18.87 1.02 6.25
C THR A 72 18.36 0.23 5.05
N LEU A 73 17.07 0.35 4.73
CA LEU A 73 16.47 -0.32 3.57
C LEU A 73 17.13 0.11 2.26
N ARG A 74 17.40 1.40 2.09
CA ARG A 74 18.11 1.92 0.93
C ARG A 74 19.49 1.29 0.79
N GLN A 75 20.29 1.28 1.86
CA GLN A 75 21.62 0.67 1.83
C GLN A 75 21.58 -0.83 1.50
N LEU A 76 20.62 -1.57 2.06
CA LEU A 76 20.43 -2.99 1.77
C LEU A 76 20.06 -3.24 0.30
N LEU A 77 19.07 -2.50 -0.21
CA LEU A 77 18.47 -2.70 -1.52
C LEU A 77 19.33 -2.17 -2.67
N THR A 78 20.16 -1.15 -2.44
CA THR A 78 21.14 -0.69 -3.43
C THR A 78 22.48 -1.44 -3.32
N GLY A 79 22.59 -2.40 -2.41
CA GLY A 79 23.76 -3.28 -2.29
C GLY A 79 23.75 -4.42 -3.32
N PRO A 80 24.80 -5.26 -3.36
CA PRO A 80 24.95 -6.31 -4.37
C PRO A 80 23.83 -7.35 -4.40
N ARG A 81 23.06 -7.50 -3.32
CA ARG A 81 21.93 -8.43 -3.25
C ARG A 81 20.64 -7.87 -3.86
N GLY A 82 20.54 -6.58 -4.15
CA GLY A 82 19.34 -5.97 -4.71
C GLY A 82 18.08 -6.29 -3.88
N ILE A 83 16.97 -6.61 -4.55
CA ILE A 83 15.72 -7.02 -3.90
C ILE A 83 15.86 -8.28 -3.04
N ALA A 84 16.79 -9.18 -3.36
CA ALA A 84 17.01 -10.39 -2.55
C ALA A 84 17.52 -10.04 -1.15
N ALA A 85 17.93 -8.78 -0.91
CA ALA A 85 18.31 -8.31 0.41
C ALA A 85 17.18 -8.36 1.45
N ILE A 86 15.92 -8.24 1.00
CA ILE A 86 14.72 -8.24 1.85
C ILE A 86 13.84 -9.48 1.65
N GLY A 87 14.35 -10.50 0.94
CA GLY A 87 13.67 -11.78 0.75
C GLY A 87 14.06 -12.79 1.84
N ARG A 88 13.13 -13.69 2.18
CA ARG A 88 13.41 -14.83 3.06
C ARG A 88 14.32 -15.83 2.36
N ARG A 89 15.23 -16.45 3.10
CA ARG A 89 16.20 -17.41 2.55
C ARG A 89 15.57 -18.72 2.08
N ASP A 90 14.45 -19.10 2.68
CA ASP A 90 13.71 -20.34 2.43
C ASP A 90 12.54 -20.15 1.44
N ALA A 91 12.36 -18.94 0.90
CA ALA A 91 11.31 -18.63 -0.07
C ALA A 91 11.81 -18.75 -1.53
N ILE A 92 10.85 -18.74 -2.46
CA ILE A 92 11.16 -18.59 -3.89
C ILE A 92 11.89 -17.26 -4.09
N PRO A 93 13.06 -17.23 -4.76
CA PRO A 93 13.81 -16.00 -4.96
C PRO A 93 13.00 -14.95 -5.74
N LEU A 94 13.01 -13.73 -5.21
CA LEU A 94 12.48 -12.56 -5.91
C LEU A 94 13.36 -12.25 -7.12
N LYS A 95 12.73 -12.05 -8.28
CA LYS A 95 13.42 -11.71 -9.53
C LYS A 95 13.01 -10.31 -9.97
N GLU A 96 13.99 -9.47 -10.26
CA GLU A 96 13.76 -8.12 -10.77
C GLU A 96 13.46 -8.17 -12.28
N ALA A 97 12.35 -7.57 -12.69
CA ALA A 97 12.00 -7.32 -14.09
C ALA A 97 12.69 -6.06 -14.64
N ARG A 98 13.11 -5.17 -13.75
CA ARG A 98 13.83 -3.93 -14.05
C ARG A 98 14.79 -3.59 -12.92
N GLU A 99 15.85 -2.86 -13.24
CA GLU A 99 16.81 -2.41 -12.25
C GLU A 99 16.14 -1.58 -11.13
N LEU A 100 16.54 -1.86 -9.89
CA LEU A 100 16.14 -1.09 -8.73
C LEU A 100 16.70 0.33 -8.78
N ARG A 101 15.82 1.32 -8.56
CA ARG A 101 16.18 2.74 -8.47
C ARG A 101 15.83 3.27 -7.09
N ALA A 102 16.72 4.04 -6.48
CA ALA A 102 16.48 4.68 -5.21
C ALA A 102 16.78 6.18 -5.29
N ASP A 103 15.83 7.01 -4.87
CA ASP A 103 15.94 8.47 -4.81
C ASP A 103 15.56 8.99 -3.41
N GLN A 104 15.41 10.30 -3.26
CA GLN A 104 15.07 10.91 -1.97
C GLN A 104 13.64 10.59 -1.50
N TYR A 105 12.76 10.14 -2.41
CA TYR A 105 11.34 9.90 -2.13
C TYR A 105 10.98 8.41 -2.06
N GLY A 106 11.78 7.53 -2.65
CA GLY A 106 11.51 6.10 -2.57
C GLY A 106 12.49 5.20 -3.30
N ILE A 107 12.23 3.90 -3.17
CA ILE A 107 12.94 2.80 -3.81
C ILE A 107 11.94 2.06 -4.70
N ARG A 108 12.27 1.90 -5.99
CA ARG A 108 11.34 1.42 -7.02
C ARG A 108 11.98 0.35 -7.87
N THR A 109 11.26 -0.76 -8.07
CA THR A 109 11.61 -1.81 -9.03
C THR A 109 10.32 -2.47 -9.55
N ALA A 110 10.43 -3.49 -10.38
CA ALA A 110 9.33 -4.38 -10.72
C ALA A 110 9.79 -5.81 -10.53
N LEU A 111 8.92 -6.65 -9.99
CA LEU A 111 9.23 -8.04 -9.63
C LEU A 111 8.49 -8.98 -10.56
N LEU A 112 9.17 -10.03 -11.04
CA LEU A 112 8.58 -11.06 -11.89
C LEU A 112 7.94 -12.14 -11.04
N VAL A 113 6.68 -12.45 -11.33
CA VAL A 113 6.00 -13.67 -10.88
C VAL A 113 5.53 -14.43 -12.11
N GLY A 114 6.23 -15.51 -12.44
CA GLY A 114 6.12 -16.11 -13.77
C GLY A 114 6.66 -15.14 -14.82
N GLU A 115 5.83 -14.77 -15.79
CA GLU A 115 6.16 -13.80 -16.86
C GLU A 115 5.58 -12.41 -16.59
N GLU A 116 4.82 -12.22 -15.51
CA GLU A 116 4.14 -10.97 -15.24
C GLU A 116 4.93 -10.06 -14.29
N PRO A 117 5.28 -8.83 -14.72
CA PRO A 117 5.92 -7.86 -13.85
C PRO A 117 4.91 -7.17 -12.93
N ILE A 118 5.26 -7.05 -11.65
CA ILE A 118 4.50 -6.33 -10.63
C ILE A 118 5.33 -5.13 -10.18
N LYS A 119 4.79 -3.92 -10.28
CA LYS A 119 5.46 -2.73 -9.73
C LYS A 119 5.63 -2.90 -8.23
N PHE A 120 6.83 -2.63 -7.74
CA PHE A 120 7.17 -2.64 -6.32
C PHE A 120 7.79 -1.30 -5.93
N GLU A 121 7.30 -0.71 -4.86
CA GLU A 121 7.74 0.59 -4.36
C GLU A 121 7.81 0.61 -2.83
N ILE A 122 8.89 1.19 -2.30
CA ILE A 122 8.98 1.63 -0.90
C ILE A 122 9.04 3.16 -0.94
N VAL A 123 8.02 3.81 -0.40
CA VAL A 123 7.91 5.27 -0.32
C VAL A 123 8.40 5.76 1.03
N LEU A 124 9.21 6.82 1.02
CA LEU A 124 9.48 7.61 2.22
C LEU A 124 8.32 8.59 2.42
N GLU A 125 7.42 8.27 3.34
CA GLU A 125 6.26 9.10 3.70
C GLU A 125 6.71 10.22 4.64
N GLY A 126 6.85 11.43 4.09
CA GLY A 126 7.29 12.60 4.82
C GLY A 126 6.17 13.48 5.40
N ARG A 127 4.90 13.18 5.08
CA ARG A 127 3.77 14.04 5.47
C ARG A 127 3.23 13.73 6.86
N VAL A 128 3.23 12.45 7.24
CA VAL A 128 2.70 11.97 8.53
C VAL A 128 3.58 10.87 9.11
N GLU A 129 3.66 10.82 10.43
CA GLU A 129 4.27 9.68 11.12
C GLU A 129 3.29 8.49 11.10
N LEU A 130 3.76 7.33 10.65
CA LEU A 130 2.96 6.10 10.62
C LEU A 130 2.89 5.46 12.00
N ALA A 131 1.69 5.05 12.41
CA ALA A 131 1.52 4.37 13.69
C ALA A 131 2.13 2.96 13.62
N ALA A 132 2.63 2.48 14.76
CA ALA A 132 3.12 1.11 14.87
C ALA A 132 1.97 0.12 14.61
N PRO A 133 2.15 -0.89 13.74
CA PRO A 133 1.13 -1.89 13.48
C PRO A 133 0.90 -2.79 14.70
N THR A 134 -0.33 -3.25 14.87
CA THR A 134 -0.64 -4.30 15.85
C THR A 134 -0.28 -5.70 15.29
N PRO A 135 -0.23 -6.76 16.12
CA PRO A 135 -0.07 -8.12 15.62
C PRO A 135 -1.17 -8.57 14.65
N SER A 136 -2.36 -7.95 14.71
CA SER A 136 -3.44 -8.20 13.73
C SER A 136 -3.25 -7.44 12.41
N ASP A 137 -2.33 -6.48 12.35
CA ASP A 137 -2.07 -5.71 11.14
C ASP A 137 -1.07 -6.40 10.23
N GLU A 138 -1.52 -7.50 9.63
CA GLU A 138 -0.67 -8.36 8.82
C GLU A 138 -1.41 -8.94 7.61
N VAL A 139 -0.71 -9.01 6.48
CA VAL A 139 -1.15 -9.73 5.28
C VAL A 139 0.04 -10.56 4.78
N CYS A 140 -0.15 -11.87 4.60
CA CYS A 140 0.88 -12.79 4.10
C CYS A 140 2.20 -12.77 4.90
N GLY A 141 2.16 -12.59 6.22
CA GLY A 141 3.38 -12.50 7.05
C GLY A 141 4.02 -11.10 7.09
N ILE A 142 3.43 -10.12 6.42
CA ILE A 142 3.97 -8.77 6.27
C ILE A 142 3.13 -7.75 7.05
N ALA A 143 3.80 -6.98 7.91
CA ALA A 143 3.18 -5.89 8.65
C ALA A 143 2.61 -4.84 7.68
N THR A 144 1.43 -4.32 7.97
CA THR A 144 0.75 -3.37 7.09
C THR A 144 0.51 -2.03 7.77
N LEU A 145 0.09 -1.03 7.00
CA LEU A 145 -0.49 0.18 7.57
C LEU A 145 -1.67 -0.17 8.48
N THR A 146 -1.82 0.60 9.55
CA THR A 146 -2.99 0.53 10.44
C THR A 146 -4.24 1.00 9.69
N PRO A 147 -5.46 0.63 10.14
CA PRO A 147 -6.69 1.20 9.58
C PRO A 147 -6.72 2.73 9.60
N LEU A 148 -6.19 3.35 10.66
CA LEU A 148 -6.03 4.80 10.75
C LEU A 148 -5.16 5.33 9.60
N ASP A 149 -3.96 4.76 9.42
CA ASP A 149 -3.01 5.24 8.40
C ASP A 149 -3.45 4.91 6.97
N MET A 150 -4.21 3.83 6.76
CA MET A 150 -4.85 3.56 5.47
C MET A 150 -5.85 4.66 5.12
N VAL A 151 -6.71 5.09 6.06
CA VAL A 151 -7.67 6.19 5.83
C VAL A 151 -6.93 7.51 5.65
N THR A 152 -5.97 7.84 6.51
CA THR A 152 -5.16 9.06 6.39
C THR A 152 -4.43 9.14 5.05
N GLY A 153 -3.76 8.06 4.64
CA GLY A 153 -3.08 8.00 3.34
C GLY A 153 -4.02 8.20 2.16
N LYS A 154 -5.26 7.69 2.25
CA LYS A 154 -6.28 7.91 1.22
C LYS A 154 -6.81 9.33 1.17
N LEU A 155 -6.98 9.99 2.33
CA LEU A 155 -7.34 11.40 2.40
C LEU A 155 -6.25 12.29 1.78
N LEU A 156 -4.97 12.03 2.12
CA LEU A 156 -3.84 12.75 1.56
C LEU A 156 -3.72 12.52 0.04
N ALA A 157 -3.80 11.27 -0.40
CA ALA A 157 -3.78 10.95 -1.83
C ALA A 157 -4.94 11.63 -2.56
N ASN A 158 -6.17 11.59 -2.02
CA ASN A 158 -7.30 12.31 -2.62
C ASN A 158 -7.01 13.81 -2.73
N SER A 159 -6.49 14.45 -1.68
CA SER A 159 -6.14 15.88 -1.73
C SER A 159 -5.08 16.17 -2.82
N ASP A 160 -4.09 15.29 -3.02
CA ASP A 160 -3.08 15.46 -4.05
C ASP A 160 -3.62 15.37 -5.49
N ARG A 161 -4.63 14.52 -5.74
CA ARG A 161 -4.97 14.09 -7.11
C ARG A 161 -6.45 13.98 -7.45
N TRP A 162 -7.36 14.49 -6.61
CA TRP A 162 -8.80 14.35 -6.86
C TRP A 162 -9.24 14.95 -8.20
N ALA A 163 -8.57 16.00 -8.66
CA ALA A 163 -8.88 16.68 -9.93
C ALA A 163 -8.31 15.97 -11.17
N ASP A 164 -7.55 14.89 -10.98
CA ASP A 164 -6.99 14.07 -12.06
C ASP A 164 -7.94 12.90 -12.38
N ASP A 165 -8.61 13.00 -13.53
CA ASP A 165 -9.57 12.00 -14.00
C ASP A 165 -8.92 10.60 -14.21
N ALA A 166 -7.60 10.53 -14.44
CA ALA A 166 -6.86 9.26 -14.59
C ALA A 166 -6.79 8.45 -13.28
N THR A 167 -7.17 9.06 -12.16
CA THR A 167 -7.20 8.40 -10.85
C THR A 167 -8.47 7.57 -10.66
N PHE A 168 -9.50 7.79 -11.50
CA PHE A 168 -10.79 7.10 -11.50
C PHE A 168 -11.47 7.09 -10.12
N SER A 169 -11.31 8.17 -9.34
CA SER A 169 -11.86 8.29 -7.98
C SER A 169 -11.49 7.10 -7.05
N ARG A 170 -10.37 6.42 -7.32
CA ARG A 170 -9.96 5.21 -6.58
C ARG A 170 -9.83 5.46 -5.08
N ASP A 171 -9.41 6.66 -4.67
CA ASP A 171 -9.28 6.98 -3.25
C ASP A 171 -10.65 7.11 -2.55
N LEU A 172 -11.67 7.67 -3.22
CA LEU A 172 -13.05 7.68 -2.72
C LEU A 172 -13.64 6.28 -2.63
N ILE A 173 -13.42 5.46 -3.67
CA ILE A 173 -13.89 4.07 -3.69
C ILE A 173 -13.25 3.28 -2.55
N ASP A 174 -11.94 3.43 -2.36
CA ASP A 174 -11.22 2.78 -1.27
C ASP A 174 -11.76 3.22 0.10
N LEU A 175 -11.98 4.52 0.33
CA LEU A 175 -12.58 5.03 1.57
C LEU A 175 -13.99 4.49 1.80
N ALA A 176 -14.82 4.43 0.75
CA ALA A 176 -16.18 3.90 0.82
C ALA A 176 -16.18 2.40 1.18
N MET A 177 -15.27 1.63 0.58
CA MET A 177 -15.14 0.20 0.81
C MET A 177 -14.55 -0.12 2.19
N MET A 178 -13.65 0.72 2.68
CA MET A 178 -13.15 0.62 4.05
C MET A 178 -14.25 0.89 5.08
N SER A 179 -15.22 1.75 4.74
CA SER A 179 -16.35 2.16 5.57
C SER A 179 -15.94 2.42 7.04
N PRO A 180 -14.97 3.32 7.29
CA PRO A 180 -14.40 3.50 8.62
C PRO A 180 -15.45 3.99 9.62
N PRO A 181 -15.43 3.52 10.88
CA PRO A 181 -16.25 4.10 11.94
C PRO A 181 -16.00 5.60 12.08
N LEU A 182 -17.03 6.37 12.40
CA LEU A 182 -16.95 7.83 12.44
C LEU A 182 -15.83 8.36 13.35
N GLY A 183 -15.55 7.69 14.48
CA GLY A 183 -14.43 8.04 15.36
C GLY A 183 -13.08 7.94 14.65
N LEU A 184 -12.82 6.80 14.00
CA LEU A 184 -11.59 6.57 13.24
C LEU A 184 -11.45 7.53 12.05
N LEU A 185 -12.54 7.83 11.36
CA LEU A 185 -12.52 8.81 10.27
C LEU A 185 -12.13 10.21 10.78
N ARG A 186 -12.66 10.64 11.93
CA ARG A 186 -12.29 11.93 12.53
C ARG A 186 -10.82 11.99 12.93
N GLU A 187 -10.30 10.92 13.52
CA GLU A 187 -8.88 10.80 13.85
C GLU A 187 -8.01 10.85 12.59
N ALA A 188 -8.42 10.14 11.53
CA ALA A 188 -7.70 10.11 10.27
C ALA A 188 -7.67 11.49 9.57
N VAL A 189 -8.80 12.22 9.62
CA VAL A 189 -8.91 13.60 9.13
C VAL A 189 -7.98 14.51 9.93
N ALA A 190 -8.06 14.51 11.27
CA ALA A 190 -7.21 15.35 12.11
C ALA A 190 -5.71 15.07 11.84
N LYS A 191 -5.35 13.79 11.65
CA LYS A 191 -3.98 13.40 11.28
C LYS A 191 -3.57 13.91 9.90
N ALA A 192 -4.46 13.85 8.89
CA ALA A 192 -4.18 14.37 7.56
C ALA A 192 -4.12 15.92 7.53
N GLU A 193 -4.96 16.59 8.31
CA GLU A 193 -4.96 18.05 8.46
C GLU A 193 -3.68 18.57 9.09
N HIS A 194 -2.97 17.76 9.89
CA HIS A 194 -1.64 18.14 10.36
C HIS A 194 -0.64 18.36 9.23
N ALA A 195 -0.78 17.60 8.12
CA ALA A 195 0.08 17.75 6.95
C ALA A 195 -0.40 18.89 6.03
N TYR A 196 -1.68 18.90 5.67
CA TYR A 196 -2.22 19.75 4.58
C TYR A 196 -3.18 20.85 5.05
N GLY A 197 -3.49 20.93 6.34
CA GLY A 197 -4.48 21.85 6.89
C GLY A 197 -5.90 21.51 6.45
N GLY A 198 -6.79 22.50 6.51
CA GLY A 198 -8.23 22.32 6.27
C GLY A 198 -8.64 21.98 4.83
N SER A 199 -7.70 21.84 3.89
CA SER A 199 -8.01 21.42 2.51
C SER A 199 -8.55 20.00 2.44
N ILE A 200 -8.18 19.13 3.39
CA ILE A 200 -8.54 17.71 3.40
C ILE A 200 -10.05 17.48 3.19
N LEU A 201 -10.88 18.15 3.98
CA LEU A 201 -12.33 18.00 3.88
C LEU A 201 -12.90 18.67 2.63
N GLN A 202 -12.35 19.82 2.24
CA GLN A 202 -12.78 20.54 1.04
C GLN A 202 -12.52 19.73 -0.22
N ASP A 203 -11.33 19.15 -0.35
CA ASP A 203 -10.94 18.31 -1.48
C ASP A 203 -11.75 17.01 -1.52
N LEU A 204 -12.07 16.43 -0.36
CA LEU A 204 -12.95 15.27 -0.27
C LEU A 204 -14.36 15.60 -0.75
N GLU A 205 -14.91 16.75 -0.36
CA GLU A 205 -16.22 17.22 -0.83
C GLU A 205 -16.22 17.56 -2.32
N ASN A 206 -15.15 18.16 -2.84
CA ASN A 206 -14.98 18.42 -4.27
C ASN A 206 -14.96 17.12 -5.07
N ALA A 207 -14.20 16.12 -4.59
CA ALA A 207 -14.10 14.81 -5.23
C ALA A 207 -15.47 14.12 -5.30
N LYS A 208 -16.30 14.19 -4.25
CA LYS A 208 -17.66 13.60 -4.24
C LYS A 208 -18.60 14.22 -5.27
N LYS A 209 -18.49 15.52 -5.51
CA LYS A 209 -19.34 16.24 -6.47
C LYS A 209 -18.95 15.96 -7.91
N GLY A 210 -17.71 15.49 -8.14
CA GLY A 210 -17.10 15.41 -9.46
C GLY A 210 -16.81 16.81 -10.02
N ARG A 211 -16.08 16.90 -11.14
CA ARG A 211 -15.96 18.17 -11.86
C ARG A 211 -17.33 18.60 -12.36
N SER A 212 -17.83 19.74 -11.89
CA SER A 212 -18.70 20.56 -12.74
C SER A 212 -17.88 20.95 -13.97
N PRO A 213 -18.37 20.76 -15.21
CA PRO A 213 -17.67 21.27 -16.38
C PRO A 213 -17.49 22.78 -16.21
N SER A 214 -16.26 23.26 -16.34
CA SER A 214 -15.99 24.69 -16.41
C SER A 214 -16.87 25.28 -17.52
N PRO A 215 -17.60 26.37 -17.27
CA PRO A 215 -18.23 27.10 -18.36
C PRO A 215 -17.09 27.63 -19.25
N ILE A 216 -17.12 27.23 -20.51
CA ILE A 216 -16.33 27.81 -21.60
C ILE A 216 -16.78 29.26 -21.79
#